data_AF-A0A5B8NRF0-F1
#
_entry.id   AF-A0A5B8NRF0-F1
#
_cell.length_a   1.000
_cell.length_b   1.000
_cell.length_c   1.000
_cell.angle_alpha   90.00
_cell.angle_beta   90.00
_cell.angle_gamma   90.00
#
_symmetry.space_group_name_H-M   'P 1'
#
loop_
_entity.id
_entity.type
_entity.pdbx_description
1 polymer ?
#
loop_
_entity_poly.entity_id
_entity_poly.type
_entity_poly.pdbx_seq_one_letter_code
_entity_poly.pdbx_strand_id
1 'polypeptide(L)' 'MKINLNNDQQIIKEAFQILSEKLEPSKLSRFWTICDLGSGDYSQLKDKLFAEETVDSLSDKIKAQEAKTEN' A
#
# COMPACT_ATOMS: atom_id res chain seq x y z
N MET A 1 -11.17 4.02 14.30
CA MET A 1 -9.71 3.75 14.30
C MET A 1 -9.09 4.60 13.19
N LYS A 2 -8.33 5.64 13.51
CA LYS A 2 -7.63 6.48 12.51
C LYS A 2 -6.38 5.72 12.07
N ILE A 3 -6.48 5.02 10.95
CA ILE A 3 -5.36 4.26 10.37
C ILE A 3 -4.38 5.30 9.81
N ASN A 4 -3.21 5.43 10.43
CA ASN A 4 -2.11 6.26 9.93
C ASN A 4 -1.39 5.49 8.83
N LEU A 5 -1.99 5.49 7.62
CA LEU A 5 -1.59 4.66 6.48
C LEU A 5 -0.09 4.79 6.13
N ASN A 6 0.51 5.97 6.37
CA ASN A 6 1.93 6.22 6.09
C ASN A 6 2.91 5.49 7.02
N ASN A 7 2.54 5.17 8.26
CA ASN A 7 3.45 4.53 9.21
C ASN A 7 3.42 3.01 9.07
N ASP A 8 2.22 2.43 8.99
CA ASP A 8 2.05 0.98 8.95
C ASP A 8 2.64 0.37 7.66
N GLN A 9 2.53 1.07 6.52
CA GLN A 9 3.14 0.64 5.27
C GLN A 9 4.67 0.71 5.29
N GLN A 10 5.27 1.67 6.00
CA GLN A 10 6.72 1.75 6.16
C GLN A 10 7.24 0.60 7.02
N ILE A 11 6.55 0.29 8.12
CA ILE A 11 6.88 -0.84 9.00
C ILE A 11 6.80 -2.17 8.23
N ILE A 12 5.76 -2.35 7.41
CA ILE A 12 5.62 -3.56 6.58
C ILE A 12 6.78 -3.63 5.58
N LYS A 13 7.12 -2.54 4.90
CA LYS A 13 8.22 -2.52 3.93
C LYS A 13 9.58 -2.85 4.57
N GLU A 14 9.85 -2.29 5.75
CA GLU A 14 11.09 -2.54 6.50
C GLU A 14 11.16 -3.99 6.97
N ALA A 15 10.08 -4.53 7.52
CA ALA A 15 9.99 -5.94 7.92
C ALA A 15 10.23 -6.87 6.71
N PHE A 16 9.61 -6.58 5.56
CA PHE A 16 9.81 -7.35 4.33
C PHE A 16 11.26 -7.31 3.83
N GLN A 17 11.92 -6.16 3.92
CA GLN A 17 13.31 -6.01 3.51
C GLN A 17 14.24 -6.87 4.38
N ILE A 18 14.08 -6.81 5.71
CA ILE A 18 14.85 -7.62 6.65
C ILE A 18 14.61 -9.12 6.41
N LEU A 19 13.34 -9.51 6.22
CA LEU A 19 12.98 -10.91 5.95
C LEU A 19 13.58 -11.39 4.63
N SER A 20 13.59 -10.57 3.58
CA SER A 20 14.16 -10.91 2.27
C SER A 20 15.68 -11.06 2.30
N GLU A 21 16.38 -10.35 3.19
CA GLU A 21 17.82 -10.48 3.39
C GLU A 21 18.23 -11.74 4.16
N LYS A 22 17.32 -12.31 4.97
CA LYS A 22 17.61 -13.44 5.88
C LYS A 22 16.95 -14.75 5.48
N LEU A 23 15.84 -14.70 4.76
CA LEU A 23 15.07 -15.88 4.36
C LEU A 23 15.27 -16.16 2.87
N GLU A 24 15.32 -17.45 2.55
CA GLU A 24 15.23 -17.89 1.16
C GLU A 24 13.87 -17.49 0.57
N PRO A 25 13.81 -17.14 -0.73
CA PRO A 25 12.57 -16.70 -1.39
C PRO A 25 11.38 -17.65 -1.21
N SER A 26 11.64 -18.96 -1.15
CA SER A 26 10.62 -19.99 -0.93
C SER A 26 9.97 -19.91 0.46
N LYS A 27 10.77 -19.62 1.49
CA LYS A 27 10.30 -19.46 2.88
C LYS A 27 9.59 -18.13 3.06
N LEU A 28 10.06 -17.08 2.40
CA LEU A 28 9.40 -15.77 2.37
C LEU A 28 8.00 -15.85 1.75
N SER A 29 7.86 -16.50 0.58
CA SER A 29 6.57 -16.71 -0.08
C SER A 29 5.60 -17.54 0.76
N ARG A 30 6.09 -18.60 1.42
CA ARG A 30 5.31 -19.40 2.37
C ARG A 30 4.85 -18.56 3.56
N PHE A 31 5.72 -17.72 4.11
CA PHE A 31 5.43 -16.80 5.20
C PHE A 31 4.35 -15.79 4.81
N TRP A 32 4.42 -15.18 3.63
CA TRP A 32 3.36 -14.28 3.13
C TRP A 32 2.00 -14.94 3.06
N THR A 33 1.96 -16.19 2.62
CA THR A 33 0.72 -16.98 2.53
C THR A 33 0.16 -17.29 3.92
N ILE A 34 1.02 -17.67 4.88
CA ILE A 34 0.59 -17.98 6.26
C ILE A 34 0.12 -16.74 7.00
N CYS A 35 0.80 -15.61 6.80
CA CYS A 35 0.46 -14.33 7.44
C CYS A 35 -0.67 -13.58 6.72
N ASP A 36 -1.22 -14.14 5.64
CA ASP A 36 -2.31 -13.55 4.88
C ASP A 36 -1.98 -12.12 4.39
N LEU A 37 -0.69 -11.85 4.16
CA LEU A 37 -0.14 -10.55 3.75
C LEU A 37 -0.47 -10.32 2.28
N GLY A 38 -1.73 -9.97 2.01
CA GLY A 38 -2.26 -9.82 0.65
C GLY A 38 -3.76 -10.11 0.53
N SER A 39 -4.41 -10.61 1.60
CA SER A 39 -5.86 -10.81 1.66
C SER A 39 -6.66 -9.57 2.02
N GLY A 40 -6.00 -8.41 2.09
CA GLY A 40 -6.73 -7.16 2.16
C GLY A 40 -7.67 -7.12 0.96
N ASP A 41 -8.98 -7.03 1.23
CA ASP A 41 -9.99 -6.98 0.18
C ASP A 41 -9.82 -5.65 -0.56
N TYR A 42 -8.92 -5.66 -1.55
CA TYR A 42 -8.53 -4.49 -2.34
C TYR A 42 -9.78 -3.88 -2.97
N SER A 43 -10.80 -4.67 -3.28
CA SER A 43 -12.09 -4.18 -3.75
C SER A 43 -12.78 -3.33 -2.69
N GLN A 44 -12.89 -3.80 -1.45
CA GLN A 44 -13.47 -3.02 -0.35
C GLN A 44 -12.64 -1.77 -0.01
N LEU A 45 -11.31 -1.88 -0.04
CA LEU A 45 -10.44 -0.74 0.22
C LEU A 45 -10.53 0.31 -0.89
N LYS A 46 -10.53 -0.13 -2.15
CA LYS A 46 -10.72 0.73 -3.32
C LYS A 46 -12.07 1.45 -3.24
N ASP A 47 -13.14 0.72 -2.96
CA ASP A 47 -14.47 1.31 -2.85
C ASP A 47 -14.51 2.32 -1.68
N LYS A 48 -13.87 2.03 -0.55
CA LYS A 48 -13.78 2.98 0.58
C LYS A 48 -12.96 4.24 0.27
N LEU A 49 -11.86 4.11 -0.49
CA LEU A 49 -10.95 5.21 -0.79
C LEU A 49 -11.44 6.08 -1.95
N PHE A 50 -12.22 5.51 -2.87
CA PHE A 50 -12.60 6.15 -4.14
C PHE A 50 -14.12 6.21 -4.37
N ALA A 51 -14.96 5.92 -3.37
CA ALA A 51 -16.43 5.94 -3.49
C ALA A 51 -16.99 7.25 -4.06
N GLU A 52 -16.38 8.39 -3.71
CA GLU A 52 -16.82 9.73 -4.14
C GLU A 52 -15.89 10.35 -5.19
N GLU A 53 -14.90 9.59 -5.67
CA GLU A 53 -13.88 10.08 -6.58
C GLU A 53 -14.20 9.64 -8.01
N THR A 54 -14.27 10.61 -8.92
CA THR A 54 -14.35 10.33 -10.36
C THR A 54 -12.95 10.27 -10.96
N VAL A 55 -12.84 9.64 -12.14
CA VAL A 55 -11.58 9.59 -12.90
C VAL A 55 -11.05 11.01 -13.16
N ASP A 56 -11.93 11.97 -13.42
CA ASP A 56 -11.57 13.38 -13.61
C ASP A 56 -11.00 14.01 -12.33
N SER A 57 -11.64 13.76 -11.18
CA SER A 57 -11.18 14.26 -9.88
C SER A 57 -9.81 13.70 -9.48
N LEU A 58 -9.59 12.41 -9.76
CA LEU A 58 -8.31 11.74 -9.55
C LEU A 58 -7.22 12.32 -10.45
N SER A 59 -7.53 12.55 -11.72
CA SER A 59 -6.62 13.19 -12.68
C SER A 59 -6.20 14.59 -12.20
N ASP A 60 -7.14 15.39 -11.72
CA ASP A 60 -6.84 16.74 -11.23
C ASP A 60 -5.97 16.72 -9.97
N LYS A 61 -6.19 15.76 -9.07
CA LYS A 61 -5.34 15.56 -7.88
C LYS A 61 -3.91 15.16 -8.24
N ILE A 62 -3.73 14.27 -9.23
CA ILE A 62 -2.41 13.84 -9.70
C ILE A 62 -1.65 15.05 -10.26
N LYS A 63 -2.27 15.82 -11.17
CA LYS A 63 -1.66 17.04 -11.73
C LYS A 63 -1.31 18.07 -10.66
N ALA A 64 -2.16 18.24 -9.66
CA ALA A 64 -1.91 19.16 -8.55
C ALA A 64 -0.73 18.70 -7.66
N GLN A 65 -0.47 17.40 -7.57
CA GLN A 65 0.63 16.83 -6.80
C GLN A 65 1.95 16.88 -7.58
N GLU A 66 1.91 16.66 -8.90
CA GLU A 66 3.05 16.85 -9.80
C GLU A 66 3.50 18.32 -9.80
N ALA A 67 2.57 19.26 -9.93
CA ALA A 67 2.86 20.70 -9.89
C ALA A 67 3.43 21.18 -8.53
N LYS A 68 3.13 20.47 -7.44
CA LYS A 68 3.72 20.76 -6.11
C LYS A 68 5.13 20.22 -5.93
N THR A 69 5.55 19.27 -6.76
CA THR A 69 6.89 18.66 -6.67
C THR A 69 7.94 19.46 -7.46
N GLU A 70 7.50 20.41 -8.28
CA GLU A 70 8.35 21.29 -9.10
C GLU A 70 8.73 22.62 -8.41
N ASN A 71 8.53 22.77 -7.09
CA ASN A 71 8.86 23.99 -6.34
C ASN A 71 9.66 23.71 -5.06
#